data_AF-A0A9X6XDQ2-F1
#
_entry.id   AF-A0A9X6XDQ2-F1
#
_cell.length_a   1.000
_cell.length_b   1.000
_cell.length_c   1.000
_cell.angle_alpha   90.00
_cell.angle_beta   90.00
_cell.angle_gamma   90.00
#
_symmetry.space_group_name_H-M   'P 1'
#
loop_
_entity.id
_entity.type
_entity.pdbx_description
1 polymer ?
#
loop_
_entity_poly.entity_id
_entity_poly.type
_entity_poly.pdbx_seq_one_letter_code
_entity_poly.pdbx_strand_id
1 'polypeptide(L)' 'MAIIFPAVWLGITLPILLSLVFGLLKPIVTADNTGISMIIIALLIALLDGYIGIKIFNKIQLRFEKLKR' A
#
# COMPACT_ATOMS: atom_id res chain seq x y z
N MET A 1 -9.18 -6.10 -16.11
CA MET A 1 -7.75 -5.90 -15.82
C MET A 1 -7.48 -4.69 -14.92
N ALA A 2 -8.07 -3.52 -15.18
CA ALA A 2 -7.77 -2.27 -14.45
C ALA A 2 -8.00 -2.31 -12.93
N ILE A 3 -8.93 -3.13 -12.43
CA ILE A 3 -9.26 -3.24 -10.99
C ILE A 3 -8.56 -4.44 -10.33
N ILE A 4 -8.25 -5.49 -11.12
CA ILE A 4 -7.66 -6.73 -10.62
C ILE A 4 -6.22 -6.49 -10.15
N PHE A 5 -5.44 -5.72 -10.92
CA PHE A 5 -4.06 -5.45 -10.55
C PHE A 5 -3.95 -4.65 -9.22
N PRO A 6 -4.66 -3.53 -9.03
CA PRO A 6 -4.65 -2.83 -7.75
C PRO A 6 -5.15 -3.68 -6.58
N ALA A 7 -6.17 -4.52 -6.80
CA ALA A 7 -6.69 -5.39 -5.76
C ALA A 7 -5.68 -6.47 -5.32
N VAL A 8 -5.01 -7.11 -6.29
CA VAL A 8 -3.96 -8.10 -6.01
C VAL A 8 -2.72 -7.45 -5.42
N TRP A 9 -2.35 -6.26 -5.91
CA TRP A 9 -1.24 -5.47 -5.36
C TRP A 9 -1.48 -5.22 -3.87
N LEU A 10 -2.56 -4.51 -3.54
CA LEU A 10 -2.92 -4.19 -2.16
C LEU A 10 -3.11 -5.44 -1.30
N GLY A 11 -3.72 -6.50 -1.83
CA GLY A 11 -3.90 -7.76 -1.10
C GLY A 11 -2.60 -8.40 -0.62
N ILE A 12 -1.49 -8.17 -1.32
CA ILE A 12 -0.18 -8.73 -0.99
C ILE A 12 0.70 -7.73 -0.24
N THR A 13 0.80 -6.49 -0.73
CA THR A 13 1.73 -5.49 -0.21
C THR A 13 1.26 -4.90 1.11
N LEU A 14 -0.05 -4.71 1.27
CA LEU A 14 -0.62 -4.00 2.42
C LEU A 14 -0.44 -4.76 3.75
N PRO A 15 -0.66 -6.09 3.85
CA PRO A 15 -0.36 -6.84 5.08
C PRO A 15 1.13 -6.79 5.47
N ILE A 16 2.03 -6.86 4.48
CA ILE A 16 3.48 -6.84 4.70
C ILE A 16 3.92 -5.45 5.21
N LEU A 17 3.46 -4.39 4.56
CA LEU A 17 3.74 -3.01 4.94
C LEU A 17 3.19 -2.69 6.33
N LEU A 18 1.96 -3.11 6.64
CA LEU A 18 1.38 -2.92 7.96
C LEU A 18 2.19 -3.67 9.03
N SER A 19 2.55 -4.93 8.78
CA SER A 19 3.37 -5.70 9.74
C SER A 19 4.72 -5.04 10.00
N LEU A 20 5.37 -4.51 8.97
CA LEU A 20 6.66 -3.85 9.09
C LEU A 20 6.54 -2.51 9.83
N VAL A 21 5.58 -1.66 9.44
CA VAL A 21 5.40 -0.35 10.06
C VAL A 21 4.91 -0.46 11.49
N PHE A 22 3.98 -1.37 11.81
CA PHE A 22 3.57 -1.60 13.19
C PHE A 22 4.66 -2.26 14.03
N GLY A 23 5.52 -3.09 13.43
CA GLY A 23 6.71 -3.60 14.11
C GLY A 23 7.68 -2.49 14.52
N LEU A 24 7.93 -1.53 13.62
CA LEU A 24 8.82 -0.40 13.87
C LEU A 24 8.22 0.64 14.81
N LEU A 25 6.93 0.95 14.64
CA LEU A 25 6.21 1.93 15.45
C LEU A 25 5.58 1.33 16.71
N LYS A 26 5.89 0.06 17.03
CA LYS A 26 5.38 -0.63 18.21
C LYS A 26 5.36 0.22 19.48
N PRO A 27 6.46 0.91 19.89
CA PRO A 27 6.44 1.70 21.12
C PRO A 27 5.42 2.86 21.09
N ILE A 28 5.26 3.52 19.94
CA ILE A 28 4.32 4.62 19.74
C ILE A 28 2.89 4.10 19.78
N VAL A 29 2.66 2.98 19.10
CA VAL A 29 1.36 2.33 18.98
C VAL A 29 0.91 1.75 20.33
N THR A 30 1.82 1.19 21.12
CA THR A 30 1.51 0.68 22.46
C THR A 30 1.36 1.77 23.52
N ALA A 31 1.90 2.97 23.27
CA ALA A 31 1.70 4.12 24.15
C ALA A 31 0.31 4.75 23.97
N ASP A 32 -0.35 4.51 22.83
CA ASP A 32 -1.71 4.97 22.57
C ASP A 32 -2.74 3.95 23.07
N ASN A 33 -3.39 4.27 24.20
CA ASN A 33 -4.45 3.45 24.77
C ASN A 33 -5.78 3.49 23.98
N THR A 34 -5.94 4.43 23.05
CA THR A 34 -7.20 4.59 22.29
C THR A 34 -7.24 3.77 21.02
N GLY A 35 -6.09 3.32 20.51
CA GLY A 35 -5.96 2.62 19.23
C GLY A 35 -6.15 3.51 18.00
N ILE A 36 -6.35 4.82 18.17
CA ILE A 36 -6.58 5.77 17.09
C ILE A 36 -5.32 5.88 16.20
N SER A 37 -4.14 5.82 16.80
CA SER A 37 -2.86 5.83 16.08
C SER A 37 -2.74 4.66 15.08
N MET A 38 -3.22 3.46 15.45
CA MET A 38 -3.23 2.32 14.53
C MET A 38 -4.07 2.58 13.29
N ILE A 39 -5.25 3.17 13.48
CA ILE A 39 -6.19 3.47 12.39
C ILE A 39 -5.57 4.52 11.46
N ILE A 40 -5.00 5.59 12.01
CA ILE A 40 -4.37 6.66 11.22
C ILE A 40 -3.18 6.11 10.42
N ILE A 41 -2.31 5.33 11.06
CA ILE A 41 -1.13 4.72 10.39
C ILE A 41 -1.59 3.77 9.28
N ALA A 42 -2.58 2.93 9.54
CA ALA A 42 -3.10 1.99 8.54
C ALA A 42 -3.71 2.72 7.34
N LEU A 43 -4.48 3.78 7.59
CA LEU A 43 -5.08 4.60 6.53
C LEU A 43 -4.01 5.26 5.65
N LEU A 44 -2.97 5.82 6.27
CA LEU A 44 -1.86 6.46 5.56
C LEU A 44 -1.11 5.45 4.68
N ILE A 45 -0.81 4.26 5.20
CA ILE A 45 -0.12 3.21 4.44
C ILE A 45 -0.98 2.76 3.26
N ALA A 46 -2.29 2.51 3.48
CA ALA A 46 -3.18 2.06 2.43
C ALA A 46 -3.26 3.06 1.25
N LEU A 47 -3.34 4.36 1.56
CA LEU A 47 -3.37 5.41 0.53
C LEU A 47 -2.05 5.50 -0.23
N LEU A 48 -0.91 5.48 0.47
CA LEU A 48 0.42 5.54 -0.15
C LEU A 48 0.69 4.31 -1.02
N ASP A 49 0.43 3.12 -0.50
CA ASP A 49 0.66 1.87 -1.21
C ASP A 49 -0.26 1.73 -2.44
N GLY A 50 -1.53 2.11 -2.30
CA GLY A 50 -2.47 2.14 -3.42
C GLY A 50 -2.03 3.09 -4.53
N TYR A 51 -1.57 4.30 -4.18
CA TYR A 51 -1.04 5.25 -5.16
C TYR A 51 0.20 4.71 -5.88
N ILE A 52 1.13 4.08 -5.16
CA ILE A 52 2.33 3.45 -5.73
C ILE A 52 1.93 2.32 -6.69
N GLY A 53 1.02 1.44 -6.29
CA GLY A 53 0.51 0.35 -7.12
C GLY A 53 -0.07 0.84 -8.44
N ILE A 54 -0.93 1.86 -8.41
CA ILE A 54 -1.51 2.46 -9.62
C ILE A 54 -0.43 3.09 -10.51
N LYS A 55 0.53 3.81 -9.91
CA LYS A 55 1.62 4.44 -10.67
C LYS A 55 2.51 3.41 -11.37
N ILE A 56 2.81 2.30 -10.69
CA ILE A 56 3.56 1.18 -11.26
C ILE A 56 2.78 0.55 -12.41
N PHE A 57 1.48 0.27 -12.20
CA PHE A 57 0.62 -0.29 -13.24
C PHE A 57 0.62 0.58 -14.50
N ASN A 58 0.39 1.88 -14.36
CA ASN A 58 0.39 2.81 -15.49
C ASN A 58 1.73 2.84 -16.21
N LYS A 59 2.85 2.83 -15.47
CA LYS A 59 4.19 2.79 -16.06
C LYS A 59 4.44 1.51 -16.85
N ILE A 60 3.97 0.36 -16.33
CA ILE A 60 4.06 -0.93 -17.01
C ILE A 60 3.21 -0.92 -18.28
N GLN A 61 1.95 -0.46 -18.21
CA GLN A 61 1.06 -0.38 -19.36
C GLN A 61 1.65 0.50 -20.47
N LEU A 62 2.16 1.69 -20.13
CA LEU A 62 2.82 2.59 -21.09
C LEU A 62 4.05 1.95 -21.74
N ARG A 63 4.82 1.15 -20.99
CA ARG A 63 5.99 0.43 -21.55
C ARG A 63 5.56 -0.65 -22.53
N PHE A 64 4.51 -1.41 -22.22
CA PHE A 64 3.96 -2.42 -23.13
C PHE A 64 3.36 -1.80 -24.40
N GLU A 65 2.65 -0.68 -24.28
CA GLU A 65 2.12 0.03 -25.45
C GLU A 65 3.24 0.54 -26.37
N LYS A 66 4.35 1.01 -25.81
CA LYS A 66 5.54 1.41 -26.60
C LYS A 66 6.22 0.26 -27.32
N LEU A 67 6.18 -0.95 -26.77
CA LEU A 67 6.78 -2.15 -27.38
C LEU A 67 5.88 -2.78 -28.46
N LYS A 68 4.60 -2.37 -28.51
CA LYS A 68 3.63 -2.86 -29.50
C LYS A 68 3.57 -1.99 -30.76
N ARG A 69 4.16 -0.78 -30.75
CA ARG A 69 4.40 0.06 -31.93
C ARG A 69 5.78 -0.21 -32.49
#